data_AF-A0A359LQW2-F1
#
_entry.id   AF-A0A359LQW2-F1
#
_cell.length_a   1.000
_cell.length_b   1.000
_cell.length_c   1.000
_cell.angle_alpha   90.00
_cell.angle_beta   90.00
_cell.angle_gamma   90.00
#
_symmetry.space_group_name_H-M   'P 1'
#
loop_
_entity.id
_entity.type
_entity.pdbx_description
1 polymer ?
#
loop_
_entity_poly.entity_id
_entity_poly.type
_entity_poly.pdbx_seq_one_letter_code
_entity_poly.pdbx_strand_id
1 'polypeptide(L)'
;MKRTPTPETNLDLCQYYGLFQDALLERYGQTFSAGFASIEARFKEVRTRERLLGADDVLAIFSDELPFVRDWTKPERQRLEERMNEFRVAAEIRRLRDTKDRSEVIKLISQIRYGFGDLSLAALVLHHVYPERFAMCGPHLASLLYIVNARTVPEFYFEYCEELELWGRKRSSRELGAVKAEFALWTWYRLAHYGRNEVKRKHRNNFFKDPWVQERRAARVANALPELGRLDIARSYVGVDPNLAAIIAWVEFEWALRRLLSAEQMREIGVPDLIDKLPMTAVPGSRDDLKQLWLRGRGALVGSRGKRGRNEVIHQGLALEKDEARLIVDDVVEFVDFNSEDLRKKEQRPPDGAVFR
;
A
#
# COMPACT_ATOMS: atom_id res chain seq x y z
N MET A 1 -9.33 3.11 -40.93
CA MET A 1 -10.23 3.77 -39.96
C MET A 1 -9.39 4.41 -38.86
N LYS A 2 -9.28 5.75 -38.86
CA LYS A 2 -8.67 6.47 -37.74
C LYS A 2 -9.62 6.34 -36.55
N ARG A 3 -9.19 5.66 -35.48
CA ARG A 3 -9.91 5.66 -34.21
C ARG A 3 -9.95 7.11 -33.72
N THR A 4 -11.13 7.70 -33.72
CA THR A 4 -11.40 8.92 -32.95
C THR A 4 -11.02 8.64 -31.49
N PRO A 5 -10.21 9.49 -30.85
CA PRO A 5 -9.96 9.34 -29.42
C PRO A 5 -11.30 9.48 -28.70
N THR A 6 -11.69 8.43 -27.98
CA THR A 6 -12.77 8.53 -26.99
C THR A 6 -12.48 9.68 -26.04
N PRO A 7 -13.46 10.52 -25.68
CA PRO A 7 -13.25 11.63 -24.76
C PRO A 7 -12.62 11.08 -23.48
N GLU A 8 -11.49 11.67 -23.08
CA GLU A 8 -10.71 11.24 -21.92
C GLU A 8 -11.63 11.18 -20.69
N THR A 9 -11.93 9.97 -20.23
CA THR A 9 -12.55 9.74 -18.92
C THR A 9 -11.51 10.06 -17.85
N ASN A 10 -11.27 11.34 -17.62
CA ASN A 10 -10.37 11.79 -16.58
C ASN A 10 -11.16 11.97 -15.29
N LEU A 11 -10.87 11.13 -14.29
CA LEU A 11 -11.26 11.34 -12.90
C LEU A 11 -10.85 12.75 -12.43
N ASP A 12 -11.80 13.61 -12.09
CA ASP A 12 -11.55 14.90 -11.43
C ASP A 12 -12.19 14.92 -10.03
N LEU A 13 -11.37 14.91 -9.00
CA LEU A 13 -11.77 14.97 -7.60
C LEU A 13 -12.49 16.27 -7.25
N CYS A 14 -12.25 17.38 -7.95
CA CYS A 14 -13.01 18.62 -7.74
C CYS A 14 -14.50 18.43 -8.05
N GLN A 15 -14.84 17.60 -9.05
CA GLN A 15 -16.23 17.29 -9.37
C GLN A 15 -16.91 16.55 -8.21
N TYR A 16 -16.23 15.56 -7.61
CA TYR A 16 -16.78 14.83 -6.48
C TYR A 16 -16.83 15.68 -5.20
N TYR A 17 -15.83 16.52 -4.96
CA TYR A 17 -15.86 17.48 -3.86
C TYR A 17 -17.05 18.43 -3.97
N GLY A 18 -17.38 18.89 -5.19
CA GLY A 18 -18.57 19.72 -5.45
C GLY A 18 -19.90 19.05 -5.10
N LEU A 19 -19.94 17.71 -5.10
CA LEU A 19 -21.13 16.90 -4.78
C LEU A 19 -21.18 16.48 -3.29
N PHE A 20 -20.20 16.89 -2.48
CA PHE A 20 -20.09 16.41 -1.10
C PHE A 20 -21.29 16.78 -0.23
N GLN A 21 -21.79 18.02 -0.35
CA GLN A 21 -22.96 18.46 0.42
C GLN A 21 -24.23 17.67 0.05
N ASP A 22 -24.41 17.34 -1.23
CA ASP A 22 -25.52 16.50 -1.69
C ASP A 22 -25.41 15.08 -1.13
N ALA A 23 -24.19 14.52 -1.09
CA ALA A 23 -23.94 13.20 -0.52
C ALA A 23 -24.18 13.15 1.00
N LEU A 24 -23.91 14.25 1.72
CA LEU A 24 -24.26 14.39 3.14
C LEU A 24 -25.78 14.48 3.32
N LEU A 25 -26.46 15.30 2.52
CA LEU A 25 -27.92 15.44 2.55
C LEU A 25 -28.60 14.08 2.34
N GLU A 26 -28.15 13.31 1.35
CA GLU A 26 -28.68 11.97 1.07
C GLU A 26 -28.47 11.00 2.25
N ARG A 27 -27.30 11.04 2.91
CA ARG A 27 -26.96 10.10 3.99
C ARG A 27 -27.59 10.47 5.33
N TYR A 28 -27.56 11.75 5.70
CA TYR A 28 -27.88 12.21 7.05
C TYR A 28 -29.14 13.06 7.14
N GLY A 29 -29.73 13.44 6.00
CA GLY A 29 -30.86 14.38 5.93
C GLY A 29 -30.46 15.85 6.12
N GLN A 30 -29.16 16.16 6.20
CA GLN A 30 -28.64 17.50 6.44
C GLN A 30 -27.23 17.65 5.83
N THR A 31 -26.88 18.88 5.45
CA THR A 31 -25.56 19.22 4.86
C THR A 31 -24.51 19.64 5.89
N PHE A 32 -24.96 20.02 7.10
CA PHE A 32 -24.12 20.50 8.22
C PHE A 32 -23.28 21.75 7.90
N SER A 33 -23.67 22.55 6.90
CA SER A 33 -22.85 23.67 6.40
C SER A 33 -22.51 24.71 7.49
N ALA A 34 -23.46 25.01 8.40
CA ALA A 34 -23.24 25.91 9.52
C ALA A 34 -22.24 25.34 10.55
N GLY A 35 -22.38 24.06 10.91
CA GLY A 35 -21.46 23.39 11.82
C GLY A 35 -20.04 23.31 11.26
N PHE A 36 -19.89 22.99 9.97
CA PHE A 36 -18.60 23.01 9.28
C PHE A 36 -17.95 24.41 9.29
N ALA A 37 -18.74 25.47 9.06
CA ALA A 37 -18.22 26.83 9.12
C ALA A 37 -17.77 27.22 10.54
N SER A 38 -18.56 26.83 11.56
CA SER A 38 -18.28 27.09 12.97
C SER A 38 -16.99 26.40 13.44
N ILE A 39 -16.83 25.11 13.11
CA ILE A 39 -15.64 24.35 13.50
C ILE A 39 -14.38 24.84 12.76
N GLU A 40 -14.51 25.21 11.49
CA GLU A 40 -13.41 25.77 10.70
C GLU A 40 -12.91 27.10 11.29
N ALA A 41 -13.83 27.98 11.70
CA ALA A 41 -13.50 29.24 12.36
C ALA A 41 -12.74 28.99 13.68
N ARG A 42 -13.24 28.06 14.51
CA ARG A 42 -12.60 27.69 15.79
C ARG A 42 -11.19 27.15 15.60
N PHE A 43 -10.98 26.25 14.64
CA PHE A 43 -9.66 25.63 14.39
C PHE A 43 -8.71 26.53 13.59
N LYS A 44 -9.21 27.60 12.95
CA LYS A 44 -8.37 28.64 12.34
C LYS A 44 -7.43 29.29 13.36
N GLU A 45 -7.92 29.63 14.54
CA GLU A 45 -7.12 30.25 15.61
C GLU A 45 -6.02 29.31 16.14
N VAL A 46 -6.32 28.01 16.21
CA VAL A 46 -5.34 26.97 16.58
C VAL A 46 -4.25 26.87 15.50
N ARG A 47 -4.63 26.93 14.23
CA ARG A 47 -3.71 26.94 13.07
C ARG A 47 -2.80 28.16 13.06
N THR A 48 -3.33 29.35 13.32
CA THR A 48 -2.59 30.62 13.25
C THR A 48 -1.69 30.88 14.46
N ARG A 49 -1.70 30.00 15.47
CA ARG A 49 -0.96 30.09 16.75
C ARG A 49 -1.51 31.13 17.73
N GLU A 50 -2.68 31.70 17.45
CA GLU A 50 -3.35 32.63 18.35
C GLU A 50 -3.70 31.97 19.68
N ARG A 51 -3.93 30.65 19.68
CA ARG A 51 -4.12 29.85 20.89
C ARG A 51 -3.57 28.43 20.79
N LEU A 52 -3.52 27.73 21.92
CA LEU A 52 -3.24 26.30 21.99
C LEU A 52 -4.52 25.49 21.80
N LEU A 53 -4.39 24.26 21.29
CA LEU A 53 -5.51 23.32 21.25
C LEU A 53 -5.86 22.89 22.69
N GLY A 54 -7.12 23.04 23.07
CA GLY A 54 -7.66 22.55 24.34
C GLY A 54 -8.68 21.44 24.15
N ALA A 55 -9.10 20.80 25.25
CA ALA A 55 -10.13 19.76 25.21
C ALA A 55 -11.48 20.29 24.72
N ASP A 56 -11.82 21.55 25.01
CA ASP A 56 -13.02 22.21 24.49
C ASP A 56 -13.08 22.21 22.95
N ASP A 57 -11.93 22.32 22.29
CA ASP A 57 -11.88 22.29 20.82
C ASP A 57 -12.17 20.91 20.26
N VAL A 58 -11.61 19.89 20.91
CA VAL A 58 -11.84 18.50 20.54
C VAL A 58 -13.29 18.14 20.77
N LEU A 59 -13.86 18.53 21.91
CA LEU A 59 -15.27 18.27 22.23
C LEU A 59 -16.23 19.02 21.31
N ALA A 60 -15.85 20.18 20.77
CA ALA A 60 -16.65 20.92 19.81
C ALA A 60 -16.83 20.19 18.47
N ILE A 61 -15.94 19.26 18.10
CA ILE A 61 -16.09 18.41 16.92
C ILE A 61 -17.34 17.51 17.05
N PHE A 62 -17.75 17.16 18.26
CA PHE A 62 -18.90 16.31 18.57
C PHE A 62 -20.19 17.11 18.82
N SER A 63 -20.31 18.28 18.20
CA SER A 63 -21.57 19.03 18.16
C SER A 63 -22.61 18.30 17.31
N ASP A 64 -23.90 18.41 17.67
CA ASP A 64 -25.02 17.87 16.86
C ASP A 64 -25.15 18.57 15.49
N GLU A 65 -24.48 19.72 15.33
CA GLU A 65 -24.36 20.43 14.05
C GLU A 65 -23.31 19.84 13.11
N LEU A 66 -22.64 18.76 13.50
CA LEU A 66 -21.64 18.06 12.69
C LEU A 66 -21.99 16.57 12.56
N PRO A 67 -21.63 15.91 11.44
CA PRO A 67 -21.93 14.50 11.24
C PRO A 67 -21.13 13.59 12.20
N PHE A 68 -20.02 14.07 12.76
CA PHE A 68 -19.06 13.25 13.52
C PHE A 68 -19.65 12.63 14.79
N VAL A 69 -20.59 13.30 15.46
CA VAL A 69 -21.25 12.76 16.67
C VAL A 69 -22.01 11.45 16.41
N ARG A 70 -22.42 11.21 15.16
CA ARG A 70 -23.16 10.01 14.76
C ARG A 70 -22.25 8.82 14.45
N ASP A 71 -21.02 9.08 14.03
CA ASP A 71 -20.09 8.06 13.52
C ASP A 71 -18.87 7.84 14.44
N TRP A 72 -18.61 8.73 15.41
CA TRP A 72 -17.50 8.61 16.38
C TRP A 72 -17.98 8.69 17.84
N THR A 73 -17.26 7.98 18.71
CA THR A 73 -17.46 8.05 20.17
C THR A 73 -16.89 9.35 20.72
N LYS A 74 -17.74 10.18 21.32
CA LYS A 74 -17.33 11.39 22.03
C LYS A 74 -16.44 11.04 23.24
N PRO A 75 -15.24 11.61 23.37
CA PRO A 75 -14.38 11.36 24.51
C PRO A 75 -14.95 12.00 25.78
N GLU A 76 -14.65 11.39 26.92
CA GLU A 76 -15.00 11.90 28.23
C GLU A 76 -14.04 13.04 28.62
N ARG A 77 -14.60 14.18 29.05
CA ARG A 77 -13.88 15.45 29.17
C ARG A 77 -12.67 15.36 30.10
N GLN A 78 -12.87 14.87 31.32
CA GLN A 78 -11.84 14.92 32.34
C GLN A 78 -10.66 14.04 31.92
N ARG A 79 -10.96 12.82 31.48
CA ARG A 79 -9.94 11.90 30.95
C ARG A 79 -9.21 12.45 29.72
N LEU A 80 -9.90 13.18 28.83
CA LEU A 80 -9.27 13.83 27.68
C LEU A 80 -8.30 14.92 28.13
N GLU A 81 -8.71 15.81 29.03
CA GLU A 81 -7.89 16.90 29.56
C GLU A 81 -6.63 16.38 30.26
N GLU A 82 -6.77 15.38 31.13
CA GLU A 82 -5.66 14.72 31.84
C GLU A 82 -4.62 14.19 30.86
N ARG A 83 -5.04 13.43 29.85
CA ARG A 83 -4.13 12.84 28.86
C ARG A 83 -3.52 13.89 27.93
N MET A 84 -4.29 14.89 27.49
CA MET A 84 -3.75 15.96 26.65
C MET A 84 -2.62 16.71 27.37
N ASN A 85 -2.76 16.90 28.68
CA ASN A 85 -1.74 17.52 29.53
C ASN A 85 -0.53 16.60 29.75
N GLU A 86 -0.76 15.35 30.14
CA GLU A 86 0.28 14.34 30.37
C GLU A 86 1.21 14.18 29.15
N PHE A 87 0.61 14.05 27.96
CA PHE A 87 1.33 13.85 26.70
C PHE A 87 1.68 15.17 25.97
N ARG A 88 1.42 16.32 26.59
CA ARG A 88 1.73 17.66 26.05
C ARG A 88 1.21 17.87 24.61
N VAL A 89 0.02 17.35 24.31
CA VAL A 89 -0.54 17.24 22.94
C VAL A 89 -0.51 18.57 22.19
N ALA A 90 -0.86 19.68 22.85
CA ALA A 90 -0.90 20.98 22.20
C ALA A 90 0.50 21.46 21.73
N ALA A 91 1.55 21.12 22.47
CA ALA A 91 2.93 21.41 22.08
C ALA A 91 3.38 20.52 20.92
N GLU A 92 3.07 19.23 20.96
CA GLU A 92 3.45 18.29 19.89
C GLU A 92 2.72 18.59 18.57
N ILE A 93 1.44 18.97 18.62
CA ILE A 93 0.69 19.43 17.46
C ILE A 93 1.33 20.69 16.86
N ARG A 94 1.82 21.63 17.67
CA ARG A 94 2.54 22.81 17.17
C ARG A 94 3.84 22.41 16.47
N ARG A 95 4.64 21.51 17.08
CA ARG A 95 5.88 20.99 16.47
C ARG A 95 5.60 20.31 15.14
N LEU A 96 4.52 19.53 15.06
CA LEU A 96 4.10 18.82 13.84
C LEU A 96 3.89 19.75 12.63
N ARG A 97 3.46 21.00 12.85
CA ARG A 97 3.30 22.00 11.79
C ARG A 97 4.61 22.29 11.06
N ASP A 98 5.67 22.49 11.84
CA ASP A 98 6.95 23.02 11.35
C ASP A 98 7.90 21.89 10.91
N THR A 99 7.66 20.67 11.39
CA THR A 99 8.45 19.49 11.04
C THR A 99 8.14 19.01 9.62
N LYS A 100 9.20 18.91 8.81
CA LYS A 100 9.20 18.25 7.49
C LYS A 100 9.93 16.91 7.47
N ASP A 101 10.71 16.62 8.51
CA ASP A 101 11.40 15.33 8.62
C ASP A 101 10.40 14.20 8.84
N ARG A 102 10.40 13.20 7.95
CA ARG A 102 9.45 12.09 7.98
C ARG A 102 9.50 11.31 9.29
N SER A 103 10.71 11.00 9.79
CA SER A 103 10.89 10.20 11.00
C SER A 103 10.34 10.93 12.22
N GLU A 104 10.62 12.23 12.33
CA GLU A 104 10.09 13.06 13.40
C GLU A 104 8.58 13.25 13.30
N VAL A 105 8.02 13.44 12.10
CA VAL A 105 6.55 13.49 11.92
C VAL A 105 5.89 12.21 12.44
N ILE A 106 6.42 11.04 12.09
CA ILE A 106 5.89 9.74 12.53
C ILE A 106 5.96 9.61 14.07
N LYS A 107 7.06 10.06 14.70
CA LYS A 107 7.20 10.09 16.17
C LYS A 107 6.17 11.00 16.82
N LEU A 108 5.99 12.21 16.29
CA LEU A 108 5.01 13.19 16.79
C LEU A 108 3.58 12.65 16.69
N ILE A 109 3.22 12.04 15.55
CA ILE A 109 1.92 11.37 15.37
C ILE A 109 1.73 10.28 16.43
N SER A 110 2.77 9.48 16.70
CA SER A 110 2.73 8.45 17.73
C SER A 110 2.42 9.03 19.12
N GLN A 111 3.09 10.12 19.51
CA GLN A 111 2.87 10.81 20.78
C GLN A 111 1.47 11.42 20.88
N ILE A 112 1.03 12.12 19.83
CA ILE A 112 -0.30 12.73 19.76
C ILE A 112 -1.40 11.66 19.88
N ARG A 113 -1.23 10.51 19.21
CA ARG A 113 -2.12 9.36 19.35
C ARG A 113 -2.25 8.90 20.80
N TYR A 114 -1.16 8.83 21.56
CA TYR A 114 -1.23 8.43 22.97
C TYR A 114 -1.97 9.46 23.83
N GLY A 115 -1.80 10.76 23.54
CA GLY A 115 -2.54 11.82 24.21
C GLY A 115 -4.05 11.80 23.96
N PHE A 116 -4.48 11.41 22.75
CA PHE A 116 -5.90 11.24 22.43
C PHE A 116 -6.47 9.86 22.75
N GLY A 117 -5.61 8.84 22.85
CA GLY A 117 -5.97 7.47 23.21
C GLY A 117 -6.10 6.48 22.08
N ASP A 118 -6.46 6.96 20.91
CA ASP A 118 -6.48 6.15 19.71
C ASP A 118 -6.17 7.01 18.48
N LEU A 119 -5.91 6.34 17.36
CA LEU A 119 -5.57 7.02 16.11
C LEU A 119 -6.80 7.71 15.51
N SER A 120 -8.00 7.19 15.71
CA SER A 120 -9.22 7.71 15.10
C SER A 120 -9.52 9.13 15.59
N LEU A 121 -9.47 9.34 16.91
CA LEU A 121 -9.63 10.67 17.50
C LEU A 121 -8.48 11.59 17.11
N ALA A 122 -7.23 11.09 17.12
CA ALA A 122 -6.08 11.88 16.70
C ALA A 122 -6.20 12.33 15.23
N ALA A 123 -6.60 11.45 14.33
CA ALA A 123 -6.81 11.75 12.92
C ALA A 123 -7.94 12.77 12.71
N LEU A 124 -9.06 12.60 13.42
CA LEU A 124 -10.18 13.53 13.37
C LEU A 124 -9.79 14.94 13.84
N VAL A 125 -9.01 15.05 14.93
CA VAL A 125 -8.50 16.35 15.38
C VAL A 125 -7.50 16.92 14.37
N LEU A 126 -6.54 16.14 13.89
CA LEU A 126 -5.53 16.59 12.93
C LEU A 126 -6.14 17.01 11.59
N HIS A 127 -7.23 16.37 11.16
CA HIS A 127 -8.02 16.77 9.99
C HIS A 127 -8.46 18.24 10.11
N HIS A 128 -8.94 18.68 11.28
CA HIS A 128 -9.36 20.07 11.49
C HIS A 128 -8.17 21.01 11.75
N VAL A 129 -7.11 20.53 12.42
CA VAL A 129 -5.94 21.36 12.71
C VAL A 129 -5.08 21.59 11.47
N TYR A 130 -4.82 20.60 10.61
CA TYR A 130 -4.01 20.80 9.41
C TYR A 130 -4.66 20.12 8.19
N PRO A 131 -5.78 20.68 7.68
CA PRO A 131 -6.60 20.02 6.66
C PRO A 131 -5.90 19.81 5.30
N GLU A 132 -4.83 20.56 5.05
CA GLU A 132 -4.03 20.40 3.83
C GLU A 132 -3.12 19.15 3.91
N ARG A 133 -2.76 18.71 5.13
CA ARG A 133 -1.78 17.63 5.38
C ARG A 133 -2.36 16.36 5.96
N PHE A 134 -3.45 16.43 6.71
CA PHE A 134 -4.02 15.31 7.45
C PHE A 134 -5.51 15.15 7.15
N ALA A 135 -6.02 13.93 7.26
CA ALA A 135 -7.40 13.58 6.93
C ALA A 135 -7.97 12.59 7.94
N MET A 136 -9.30 12.36 7.92
CA MET A 136 -9.86 11.29 8.74
C MET A 136 -9.45 9.96 8.10
N CYS A 137 -8.83 9.09 8.90
CA CYS A 137 -8.35 7.81 8.42
C CYS A 137 -9.54 6.85 8.27
N GLY A 138 -10.05 6.69 7.05
CA GLY A 138 -11.20 5.83 6.76
C GLY A 138 -10.79 4.48 6.17
N PRO A 139 -11.27 3.33 6.69
CA PRO A 139 -10.85 2.00 6.22
C PRO A 139 -11.18 1.74 4.74
N HIS A 140 -12.33 2.25 4.26
CA HIS A 140 -12.73 2.10 2.86
C HIS A 140 -11.81 2.86 1.90
N LEU A 141 -11.35 4.04 2.29
CA LEU A 141 -10.42 4.83 1.48
C LEU A 141 -9.01 4.25 1.58
N ALA A 142 -8.58 3.77 2.74
CA ALA A 142 -7.27 3.14 2.88
C ALA A 142 -7.11 1.91 1.97
N SER A 143 -8.15 1.08 1.83
CA SER A 143 -8.18 -0.03 0.86
C SER A 143 -8.11 0.46 -0.58
N LEU A 144 -8.80 1.56 -0.91
CA LEU A 144 -8.77 2.17 -2.24
C LEU A 144 -7.37 2.68 -2.62
N LEU A 145 -6.68 3.27 -1.66
CA LEU A 145 -5.37 3.89 -1.81
C LEU A 145 -4.21 2.88 -1.80
N TYR A 146 -4.47 1.61 -1.47
CA TYR A 146 -3.45 0.56 -1.36
C TYR A 146 -2.27 0.99 -0.49
N ILE A 147 -2.54 1.27 0.79
CA ILE A 147 -1.51 1.48 1.81
C ILE A 147 -1.11 0.12 2.39
N VAL A 148 0.10 -0.33 2.06
CA VAL A 148 0.51 -1.74 2.22
C VAL A 148 1.87 -1.93 2.90
N ASN A 149 2.78 -0.95 2.84
CA ASN A 149 4.16 -1.10 3.34
C ASN A 149 4.42 -0.44 4.70
N ALA A 150 3.38 0.06 5.35
CA ALA A 150 3.53 0.72 6.63
C ALA A 150 3.67 -0.30 7.76
N ARG A 151 4.78 -0.23 8.50
CA ARG A 151 5.12 -1.19 9.57
C ARG A 151 4.47 -0.84 10.89
N THR A 152 4.03 0.40 11.05
CA THR A 152 3.42 0.89 12.29
C THR A 152 2.15 1.68 12.01
N VAL A 153 1.26 1.75 12.99
CA VAL A 153 0.01 2.53 12.89
C VAL A 153 0.25 4.02 12.58
N PRO A 154 1.22 4.72 13.19
CA PRO A 154 1.55 6.11 12.83
C PRO A 154 2.12 6.25 11.41
N GLU A 155 2.95 5.31 10.96
CA GLU A 155 3.49 5.31 9.60
C GLU A 155 2.38 5.10 8.56
N PHE A 156 1.46 4.16 8.82
CA PHE A 156 0.31 3.91 7.97
C PHE A 156 -0.56 5.15 7.81
N TYR A 157 -0.85 5.81 8.93
CA TYR A 157 -1.63 7.04 8.92
C TYR A 157 -0.94 8.17 8.16
N PHE A 158 0.37 8.35 8.36
CA PHE A 158 1.12 9.37 7.65
C PHE A 158 1.14 9.11 6.13
N GLU A 159 1.39 7.87 5.73
CA GLU A 159 1.39 7.46 4.32
C GLU A 159 0.00 7.58 3.67
N TYR A 160 -1.07 7.26 4.41
CA TYR A 160 -2.45 7.49 3.97
C TYR A 160 -2.70 8.98 3.65
N CYS A 161 -2.21 9.89 4.50
CA CYS A 161 -2.39 11.32 4.31
C CYS A 161 -1.54 11.87 3.15
N GLU A 162 -0.29 11.43 3.01
CA GLU A 162 0.56 11.79 1.86
C GLU A 162 -0.04 11.30 0.54
N GLU A 163 -0.66 10.11 0.54
CA GLU A 163 -1.34 9.58 -0.62
C GLU A 163 -2.56 10.43 -0.97
N LEU A 164 -3.39 10.81 0.00
CA LEU A 164 -4.51 11.73 -0.24
C LEU A 164 -4.05 13.08 -0.82
N GLU A 165 -2.97 13.66 -0.30
CA GLU A 165 -2.39 14.90 -0.83
C GLU A 165 -1.90 14.71 -2.28
N LEU A 166 -1.26 13.57 -2.58
CA LEU A 166 -0.86 13.22 -3.95
C LEU A 166 -2.06 13.11 -4.90
N TRP A 167 -3.13 12.44 -4.48
CA TRP A 167 -4.37 12.32 -5.24
C TRP A 167 -5.01 13.68 -5.47
N GLY A 168 -5.08 14.50 -4.42
CA GLY A 168 -5.58 15.87 -4.49
C GLY A 168 -4.78 16.73 -5.47
N ARG A 169 -3.46 16.62 -5.53
CA ARG A 169 -2.65 17.34 -6.53
C ARG A 169 -2.78 16.79 -7.95
N LYS A 170 -2.79 15.46 -8.12
CA LYS A 170 -2.70 14.82 -9.45
C LYS A 170 -4.03 14.69 -10.16
N ARG A 171 -5.12 14.51 -9.41
CA ARG A 171 -6.46 14.22 -9.94
C ARG A 171 -7.48 15.28 -9.60
N SER A 172 -7.05 16.52 -9.36
CA SER A 172 -7.98 17.62 -9.19
C SER A 172 -7.59 18.82 -10.04
N SER A 173 -8.59 19.56 -10.51
CA SER A 173 -8.38 20.77 -11.30
C SER A 173 -7.94 21.99 -10.47
N ARG A 174 -8.00 21.93 -9.14
CA ARG A 174 -7.72 23.05 -8.23
C ARG A 174 -6.77 22.71 -7.07
N GLU A 175 -5.98 21.65 -7.19
CA GLU A 175 -5.09 21.11 -6.15
C GLU A 175 -5.77 21.03 -4.76
N LEU A 176 -6.46 19.91 -4.52
CA LEU A 176 -7.09 19.68 -3.23
C LEU A 176 -6.06 19.22 -2.19
N GLY A 177 -6.12 19.79 -0.97
CA GLY A 177 -5.44 19.24 0.20
C GLY A 177 -6.03 17.91 0.67
N ALA A 178 -5.38 17.29 1.66
CA ALA A 178 -5.72 15.95 2.16
C ALA A 178 -7.21 15.79 2.52
N VAL A 179 -7.80 16.71 3.28
CA VAL A 179 -9.22 16.67 3.69
C VAL A 179 -10.17 16.76 2.49
N LYS A 180 -9.91 17.68 1.56
CA LYS A 180 -10.80 17.86 0.41
C LYS A 180 -10.72 16.68 -0.54
N ALA A 181 -9.52 16.10 -0.71
CA ALA A 181 -9.32 14.86 -1.45
C ALA A 181 -10.05 13.69 -0.76
N GLU A 182 -10.00 13.61 0.56
CA GLU A 182 -10.74 12.63 1.36
C GLU A 182 -12.26 12.74 1.11
N PHE A 183 -12.84 13.93 1.24
CA PHE A 183 -14.26 14.17 0.99
C PHE A 183 -14.66 13.88 -0.45
N ALA A 184 -13.81 14.20 -1.42
CA ALA A 184 -14.04 13.85 -2.81
C ALA A 184 -14.08 12.32 -3.01
N LEU A 185 -13.11 11.59 -2.46
CA LEU A 185 -13.05 10.14 -2.59
C LEU A 185 -14.17 9.44 -1.82
N TRP A 186 -14.55 9.94 -0.65
CA TRP A 186 -15.72 9.46 0.09
C TRP A 186 -17.01 9.67 -0.71
N THR A 187 -17.16 10.85 -1.35
CA THR A 187 -18.30 11.15 -2.21
C THR A 187 -18.34 10.22 -3.42
N TRP A 188 -17.19 9.99 -4.06
CA TRP A 188 -17.06 8.98 -5.11
C TRP A 188 -17.48 7.59 -4.61
N TYR A 189 -16.99 7.15 -3.45
CA TYR A 189 -17.33 5.84 -2.88
C TYR A 189 -18.83 5.70 -2.66
N ARG A 190 -19.49 6.74 -2.13
CA ARG A 190 -20.95 6.76 -1.98
C ARG A 190 -21.66 6.56 -3.32
N LEU A 191 -21.30 7.34 -4.34
CA LEU A 191 -21.92 7.25 -5.67
C LEU A 191 -21.61 5.95 -6.41
N ALA A 192 -20.45 5.34 -6.14
CA ALA A 192 -20.02 4.08 -6.75
C ALA A 192 -20.70 2.84 -6.14
N HIS A 193 -21.18 2.92 -4.89
CA HIS A 193 -21.68 1.77 -4.13
C HIS A 193 -23.17 1.87 -3.75
N TYR A 194 -23.74 3.07 -3.62
CA TYR A 194 -25.13 3.32 -3.23
C TYR A 194 -25.96 3.94 -4.38
N GLY A 195 -27.29 3.88 -4.29
CA GLY A 195 -28.18 4.40 -5.33
C GLY A 195 -28.47 3.45 -6.51
N ARG A 196 -28.76 4.02 -7.70
CA ARG A 196 -29.14 3.28 -8.92
C ARG A 196 -27.93 2.61 -9.59
N ASN A 197 -28.12 1.41 -10.14
CA ASN A 197 -27.03 0.62 -10.74
C ASN A 197 -26.31 1.31 -11.89
N GLU A 198 -27.01 2.08 -12.71
CA GLU A 198 -26.40 2.83 -13.82
C GLU A 198 -25.43 3.91 -13.33
N VAL A 199 -25.80 4.63 -12.27
CA VAL A 199 -24.98 5.67 -11.63
C VAL A 199 -23.74 5.02 -11.01
N LYS A 200 -23.92 3.93 -10.24
CA LYS A 200 -22.82 3.14 -9.67
C LYS A 200 -21.82 2.72 -10.74
N ARG A 201 -22.31 2.13 -11.84
CA ARG A 201 -21.47 1.65 -12.94
C ARG A 201 -20.72 2.79 -13.60
N LYS A 202 -21.35 3.95 -13.79
CA LYS A 202 -20.71 5.15 -14.35
C LYS A 202 -19.55 5.60 -13.48
N HIS A 203 -19.75 5.80 -12.18
CA HIS A 203 -18.70 6.28 -11.28
C HIS A 203 -17.59 5.25 -11.04
N ARG A 204 -17.91 3.96 -10.97
CA ARG A 204 -16.91 2.90 -10.95
C ARG A 204 -16.06 2.90 -12.22
N ASN A 205 -16.68 3.00 -13.40
CA ASN A 205 -15.94 3.04 -14.66
C ASN A 205 -15.05 4.27 -14.76
N ASN A 206 -15.56 5.45 -14.41
CA ASN A 206 -14.78 6.70 -14.45
C ASN A 206 -13.55 6.64 -13.55
N PHE A 207 -13.60 5.89 -12.46
CA PHE A 207 -12.46 5.73 -11.55
C PHE A 207 -11.52 4.60 -11.96
N PHE A 208 -12.05 3.38 -12.16
CA PHE A 208 -11.21 2.21 -12.44
C PHE A 208 -10.64 2.16 -13.86
N LYS A 209 -11.21 2.93 -14.80
CA LYS A 209 -10.65 3.09 -16.15
C LYS A 209 -9.77 4.32 -16.30
N ASP A 210 -9.60 5.11 -15.24
CA ASP A 210 -8.70 6.24 -15.26
C ASP A 210 -7.24 5.74 -15.35
N PRO A 211 -6.46 6.16 -16.37
CA PRO A 211 -5.10 5.66 -16.56
C PRO A 211 -4.18 5.93 -15.38
N TRP A 212 -4.29 7.11 -14.76
CA TRP A 212 -3.45 7.48 -13.62
C TRP A 212 -3.78 6.64 -12.39
N VAL A 213 -5.07 6.35 -12.15
CA VAL A 213 -5.48 5.46 -11.06
C VAL A 213 -4.93 4.05 -11.27
N GLN A 214 -5.00 3.53 -12.49
CA GLN A 214 -4.46 2.20 -12.82
C GLN A 214 -2.95 2.15 -12.60
N GLU A 215 -2.22 3.15 -13.11
CA GLU A 215 -0.77 3.27 -12.96
C GLU A 215 -0.38 3.41 -11.48
N ARG A 216 -1.05 4.27 -10.71
CA ARG A 216 -0.76 4.47 -9.30
C ARG A 216 -0.97 3.19 -8.50
N ARG A 217 -2.08 2.49 -8.71
CA ARG A 217 -2.35 1.22 -8.03
C ARG A 217 -1.34 0.15 -8.42
N ALA A 218 -0.98 0.05 -9.71
CA ALA A 218 0.05 -0.87 -10.17
C ALA A 218 1.40 -0.58 -9.51
N ALA A 219 1.82 0.69 -9.43
CA ALA A 219 3.04 1.09 -8.75
C ALA A 219 3.02 0.77 -7.24
N ARG A 220 1.88 0.99 -6.57
CA ARG A 220 1.72 0.67 -5.14
C ARG A 220 1.79 -0.84 -4.88
N VAL A 221 1.12 -1.64 -5.71
CA VAL A 221 1.26 -3.10 -5.69
C VAL A 221 2.71 -3.49 -5.93
N ALA A 222 3.34 -2.99 -7.00
CA ALA A 222 4.73 -3.27 -7.34
C ALA A 222 5.71 -2.88 -6.23
N ASN A 223 5.46 -1.80 -5.48
CA ASN A 223 6.28 -1.40 -4.34
C ASN A 223 6.07 -2.30 -3.10
N ALA A 224 4.94 -3.00 -3.02
CA ALA A 224 4.65 -3.97 -1.96
C ALA A 224 5.13 -5.37 -2.31
N LEU A 225 5.27 -5.68 -3.59
CA LEU A 225 5.78 -6.96 -4.07
C LEU A 225 7.20 -7.29 -3.56
N PRO A 226 8.11 -6.35 -3.24
CA PRO A 226 9.36 -6.67 -2.56
C PRO A 226 9.20 -7.13 -1.10
N GLU A 227 8.12 -6.74 -0.41
CA GLU A 227 7.84 -7.19 0.96
C GLU A 227 7.16 -8.56 0.98
N LEU A 228 6.44 -8.91 -0.10
CA LEU A 228 6.03 -10.27 -0.41
C LEU A 228 7.25 -11.01 -0.97
N GLY A 229 7.58 -12.21 -0.48
CA GLY A 229 8.65 -12.98 -1.10
C GLY A 229 8.32 -13.21 -2.58
N ARG A 230 9.29 -13.12 -3.50
CA ARG A 230 9.07 -13.48 -4.92
C ARG A 230 8.45 -14.88 -5.06
N LEU A 231 8.74 -15.77 -4.12
CA LEU A 231 8.12 -17.10 -4.04
C LEU A 231 6.68 -17.09 -3.54
N ASP A 232 6.28 -16.14 -2.68
CA ASP A 232 4.87 -15.96 -2.29
C ASP A 232 4.05 -15.42 -3.46
N ILE A 233 4.66 -14.54 -4.26
CA ILE A 233 4.08 -14.11 -5.54
C ILE A 233 3.94 -15.33 -6.46
N ALA A 234 4.99 -16.13 -6.65
CA ALA A 234 4.93 -17.34 -7.48
C ALA A 234 3.80 -18.29 -7.04
N ARG A 235 3.67 -18.56 -5.73
CA ARG A 235 2.58 -19.36 -5.15
C ARG A 235 1.20 -18.82 -5.51
N SER A 236 1.00 -17.51 -5.46
CA SER A 236 -0.29 -16.89 -5.80
C SER A 236 -0.67 -17.07 -7.28
N TYR A 237 0.31 -17.19 -8.18
CA TYR A 237 0.08 -17.38 -9.62
C TYR A 237 -0.14 -18.84 -10.02
N VAL A 238 0.18 -19.84 -9.18
CA VAL A 238 0.02 -21.27 -9.51
C VAL A 238 -1.39 -21.61 -10.01
N GLY A 239 -2.43 -21.00 -9.44
CA GLY A 239 -3.82 -21.23 -9.84
C GLY A 239 -4.32 -20.37 -11.01
N VAL A 240 -3.57 -19.35 -11.42
CA VAL A 240 -3.97 -18.34 -12.41
C VAL A 240 -3.16 -18.48 -13.70
N ASP A 241 -1.85 -18.56 -13.56
CA ASP A 241 -0.88 -18.73 -14.65
C ASP A 241 0.29 -19.62 -14.13
N PRO A 242 0.20 -20.95 -14.33
CA PRO A 242 1.23 -21.90 -13.92
C PRO A 242 2.61 -21.60 -14.53
N ASN A 243 2.66 -21.09 -15.77
CA ASN A 243 3.90 -20.76 -16.44
C ASN A 243 4.60 -19.59 -15.75
N LEU A 244 3.85 -18.50 -15.51
CA LEU A 244 4.39 -17.33 -14.82
C LEU A 244 4.86 -17.67 -13.40
N ALA A 245 4.11 -18.52 -12.67
CA ALA A 245 4.53 -19.01 -11.35
C ALA A 245 5.89 -19.72 -11.39
N ALA A 246 6.07 -20.66 -12.32
CA ALA A 246 7.33 -21.40 -12.48
C ALA A 246 8.48 -20.49 -12.94
N ILE A 247 8.22 -19.52 -13.82
CA ILE A 247 9.22 -18.54 -14.27
C ILE A 247 9.74 -17.70 -13.10
N ILE A 248 8.84 -17.18 -12.25
CA ILE A 248 9.23 -16.40 -11.07
C ILE A 248 10.07 -17.28 -10.12
N ALA A 249 9.67 -18.54 -9.90
CA ALA A 249 10.42 -19.48 -9.08
C ALA A 249 11.83 -19.76 -9.64
N TRP A 250 11.98 -20.05 -10.93
CA TRP A 250 13.30 -20.29 -11.53
C TRP A 250 14.22 -19.06 -11.49
N VAL A 251 13.66 -17.86 -11.71
CA VAL A 251 14.44 -16.61 -11.59
C VAL A 251 14.96 -16.47 -10.16
N GLU A 252 14.12 -16.72 -9.16
CA GLU A 252 14.52 -16.62 -7.77
C GLU A 252 15.54 -17.69 -7.37
N PHE A 253 15.39 -18.91 -7.88
CA PHE A 253 16.36 -19.99 -7.72
C PHE A 253 17.73 -19.60 -8.28
N GLU A 254 17.78 -19.08 -9.51
CA GLU A 254 19.04 -18.62 -10.11
C GLU A 254 19.68 -17.49 -9.30
N TRP A 255 18.87 -16.55 -8.81
CA TRP A 255 19.36 -15.46 -7.95
C TRP A 255 19.95 -15.97 -6.64
N ALA A 256 19.26 -16.89 -5.96
CA ALA A 256 19.74 -17.50 -4.73
C ALA A 256 21.04 -18.28 -4.96
N LEU A 257 21.14 -19.06 -6.04
CA LEU A 257 22.38 -19.76 -6.43
C LEU A 257 23.55 -18.80 -6.61
N ARG A 258 23.35 -17.71 -7.36
CA ARG A 258 24.39 -16.72 -7.63
C ARG A 258 24.84 -16.00 -6.36
N ARG A 259 23.93 -15.73 -5.41
CA ARG A 259 24.29 -15.12 -4.11
C ARG A 259 25.10 -16.07 -3.24
N LEU A 260 24.86 -17.37 -3.31
CA LEU A 260 25.60 -18.36 -2.52
C LEU A 260 27.05 -18.55 -3.00
N LEU A 261 27.33 -18.25 -4.27
CA LEU A 261 28.65 -18.32 -4.88
C LEU A 261 29.40 -16.96 -4.82
N SER A 262 30.73 -16.96 -4.95
CA SER A 262 31.54 -15.74 -5.00
C SER A 262 31.61 -15.15 -6.42
N ALA A 263 31.94 -13.86 -6.57
CA ALA A 263 32.06 -13.18 -7.88
C ALA A 263 33.06 -13.86 -8.83
N GLU A 264 34.08 -14.52 -8.28
CA GLU A 264 35.09 -15.28 -9.03
C GLU A 264 34.53 -16.61 -9.58
N GLN A 265 33.53 -17.18 -8.92
CA GLN A 265 32.83 -18.40 -9.35
C GLN A 265 31.75 -18.15 -10.41
N MET A 266 31.37 -16.88 -10.65
CA MET A 266 30.23 -16.48 -11.49
C MET A 266 30.56 -16.14 -12.95
N ARG A 267 31.85 -16.14 -13.37
CA ARG A 267 32.22 -15.77 -14.75
C ARG A 267 31.82 -16.84 -15.77
N GLU A 268 30.85 -16.51 -16.63
CA GLU A 268 30.46 -17.21 -17.86
C GLU A 268 30.12 -18.71 -17.68
N ILE A 269 29.20 -19.02 -16.78
CA ILE A 269 28.80 -20.42 -16.55
C ILE A 269 27.27 -20.55 -16.45
N GLY A 270 26.75 -21.65 -17.00
CA GLY A 270 25.33 -21.98 -16.94
C GLY A 270 24.90 -22.38 -15.53
N VAL A 271 23.61 -22.26 -15.24
CA VAL A 271 23.04 -22.65 -13.93
C VAL A 271 23.37 -24.09 -13.50
N PRO A 272 23.36 -25.12 -14.39
CA PRO A 272 23.81 -26.46 -14.01
C PRO A 272 25.23 -26.52 -13.44
N ASP A 273 26.14 -25.71 -13.97
CA ASP A 273 27.52 -25.65 -13.51
C ASP A 273 27.66 -24.82 -12.23
N LEU A 274 26.78 -23.83 -12.01
CA LEU A 274 26.68 -23.13 -10.73
C LEU A 274 26.27 -24.11 -9.61
N ILE A 275 25.33 -25.02 -9.90
CA ILE A 275 24.91 -26.06 -8.95
C ILE A 275 26.08 -26.97 -8.58
N ASP A 276 26.95 -27.34 -9.53
CA ASP A 276 28.14 -28.16 -9.27
C ASP A 276 29.16 -27.49 -8.35
N LYS A 277 29.18 -26.16 -8.34
CA LYS A 277 30.08 -25.35 -7.53
C LYS A 277 29.54 -25.01 -6.14
N LEU A 278 28.27 -25.32 -5.84
CA LEU A 278 27.71 -25.08 -4.52
C LEU A 278 28.47 -25.86 -3.45
N PRO A 279 28.77 -25.28 -2.28
CA PRO A 279 29.26 -26.05 -1.15
C PRO A 279 28.21 -27.09 -0.73
N MET A 280 28.63 -28.28 -0.29
CA MET A 280 27.69 -29.34 0.11
C MET A 280 26.73 -28.90 1.22
N THR A 281 27.15 -27.94 2.06
CA THR A 281 26.31 -27.34 3.11
C THR A 281 25.16 -26.48 2.57
N ALA A 282 25.15 -26.16 1.27
CA ALA A 282 24.13 -25.34 0.61
C ALA A 282 23.22 -26.16 -0.35
N VAL A 283 23.37 -27.48 -0.37
CA VAL A 283 22.61 -28.38 -1.25
C VAL A 283 21.56 -29.14 -0.42
N PRO A 284 20.27 -28.77 -0.48
CA PRO A 284 19.20 -29.58 0.08
C PRO A 284 19.06 -30.87 -0.75
N GLY A 285 19.29 -32.02 -0.12
CA GLY A 285 19.25 -33.32 -0.80
C GLY A 285 20.45 -33.56 -1.72
N SER A 286 20.26 -33.40 -3.04
CA SER A 286 21.29 -33.71 -4.04
C SER A 286 21.42 -32.64 -5.13
N ARG A 287 22.63 -32.50 -5.70
CA ARG A 287 22.87 -31.61 -6.84
C ARG A 287 22.11 -32.03 -8.09
N ASP A 288 21.93 -33.34 -8.27
CA ASP A 288 21.18 -33.87 -9.41
C ASP A 288 19.71 -33.45 -9.35
N ASP A 289 19.13 -33.41 -8.16
CA ASP A 289 17.77 -32.92 -7.96
C ASP A 289 17.62 -31.44 -8.30
N LEU A 290 18.56 -30.60 -7.87
CA LEU A 290 18.60 -29.18 -8.23
C LEU A 290 18.79 -28.99 -9.75
N LYS A 291 19.58 -29.85 -10.39
CA LYS A 291 19.71 -29.87 -11.85
C LYS A 291 18.42 -30.33 -12.51
N GLN A 292 17.70 -31.31 -11.96
CA GLN A 292 16.39 -31.70 -12.46
C GLN A 292 15.38 -30.56 -12.32
N LEU A 293 15.34 -29.84 -11.21
CA LEU A 293 14.49 -28.65 -11.01
C LEU A 293 14.71 -27.61 -12.12
N TRP A 294 15.96 -27.37 -12.51
CA TRP A 294 16.31 -26.42 -13.57
C TRP A 294 16.02 -26.94 -14.98
N LEU A 295 16.42 -28.20 -15.26
CA LEU A 295 16.46 -28.75 -16.60
C LEU A 295 15.17 -29.48 -17.01
N ARG A 296 14.38 -29.98 -16.06
CA ARG A 296 13.34 -31.00 -16.35
C ARG A 296 12.09 -30.94 -15.46
N GLY A 297 12.10 -30.21 -14.34
CA GLY A 297 11.07 -30.23 -13.30
C GLY A 297 11.05 -31.57 -12.53
N ARG A 298 10.89 -31.56 -11.21
CA ARG A 298 10.73 -32.80 -10.42
C ARG A 298 9.25 -33.22 -10.44
N GLY A 299 8.95 -34.33 -11.12
CA GLY A 299 7.57 -34.78 -11.32
C GLY A 299 7.50 -36.16 -11.98
N ALA A 300 8.22 -37.14 -11.43
CA ALA A 300 8.06 -38.53 -11.83
C ALA A 300 6.90 -39.16 -11.04
N LEU A 301 5.67 -38.86 -11.46
CA LEU A 301 4.59 -39.83 -11.33
C LEU A 301 4.36 -40.41 -12.74
N VAL A 302 4.66 -41.71 -12.81
CA VAL A 302 4.51 -42.62 -13.94
C VAL A 302 3.43 -42.20 -14.95
N GLY A 303 3.85 -41.96 -16.21
CA GLY A 303 2.98 -42.20 -17.38
C GLY A 303 2.52 -41.03 -18.24
N SER A 304 2.90 -39.77 -18.02
CA SER A 304 2.41 -38.64 -18.84
C SER A 304 3.49 -37.73 -19.45
N ARG A 305 3.14 -37.16 -20.61
CA ARG A 305 3.96 -36.48 -21.62
C ARG A 305 4.97 -35.43 -21.12
N GLY A 306 6.25 -35.78 -21.25
CA GLY A 306 7.37 -34.86 -21.47
C GLY A 306 7.77 -34.00 -20.28
N LYS A 307 8.96 -34.26 -19.73
CA LYS A 307 9.63 -33.40 -18.74
C LYS A 307 9.85 -32.01 -19.34
N ARG A 308 9.32 -30.94 -18.72
CA ARG A 308 9.46 -29.56 -19.20
C ARG A 308 10.35 -28.78 -18.25
N GLY A 309 11.54 -28.42 -18.72
CA GLY A 309 12.46 -27.57 -17.98
C GLY A 309 12.17 -26.09 -18.21
N ARG A 310 13.01 -25.27 -17.58
CA ARG A 310 12.95 -23.81 -17.67
C ARG A 310 12.99 -23.29 -19.11
N ASN A 311 13.81 -23.90 -19.96
CA ASN A 311 14.00 -23.43 -21.34
C ASN A 311 12.82 -23.79 -22.26
N GLU A 312 12.22 -24.96 -22.06
CA GLU A 312 11.00 -25.41 -22.74
C GLU A 312 9.82 -24.46 -22.44
N VAL A 313 9.68 -24.04 -21.19
CA VAL A 313 8.58 -23.16 -20.77
C VAL A 313 8.82 -21.71 -21.21
N ILE A 314 10.03 -21.17 -21.03
CA ILE A 314 10.33 -19.76 -21.32
C ILE A 314 10.53 -19.49 -22.80
N HIS A 315 11.27 -20.33 -23.51
CA HIS A 315 11.67 -20.05 -24.90
C HIS A 315 10.79 -20.75 -25.93
N GLN A 316 10.22 -21.91 -25.58
CA GLN A 316 9.35 -22.67 -26.49
C GLN A 316 7.87 -22.50 -26.15
N GLY A 317 7.55 -21.74 -25.08
CA GLY A 317 6.18 -21.42 -24.69
C GLY A 317 5.36 -22.63 -24.27
N LEU A 318 6.01 -23.71 -23.84
CA LEU A 318 5.30 -24.91 -23.41
C LEU A 318 4.54 -24.63 -22.10
N ALA A 319 3.25 -24.96 -22.09
CA ALA A 319 2.40 -24.79 -20.92
C ALA A 319 2.86 -25.71 -19.78
N LEU A 320 2.63 -25.34 -18.52
CA LEU A 320 2.76 -26.21 -17.36
C LEU A 320 1.38 -26.48 -16.80
N GLU A 321 1.17 -27.70 -16.31
CA GLU A 321 0.02 -27.98 -15.47
C GLU A 321 0.21 -27.35 -14.08
N LYS A 322 -0.91 -27.07 -13.41
CA LYS A 322 -0.92 -26.44 -12.08
C LYS A 322 -0.05 -27.18 -11.07
N ASP A 323 -0.11 -28.51 -11.06
CA ASP A 323 0.64 -29.32 -10.10
C ASP A 323 2.14 -29.36 -10.43
N GLU A 324 2.51 -29.29 -11.71
CA GLU A 324 3.92 -29.17 -12.13
C GLU A 324 4.51 -27.83 -11.67
N ALA A 325 3.79 -26.73 -11.90
CA ALA A 325 4.20 -25.41 -11.44
C ALA A 325 4.28 -25.32 -9.91
N ARG A 326 3.34 -25.97 -9.19
CA ARG A 326 3.37 -26.03 -7.73
C ARG A 326 4.64 -26.73 -7.22
N LEU A 327 4.97 -27.90 -7.77
CA LEU A 327 6.18 -28.64 -7.38
C LEU A 327 7.45 -27.82 -7.60
N ILE A 328 7.55 -27.12 -8.74
CA ILE A 328 8.68 -26.23 -9.02
C ILE A 328 8.77 -25.10 -7.97
N VAL A 329 7.64 -24.46 -7.65
CA VAL A 329 7.62 -23.37 -6.66
C VAL A 329 8.01 -23.88 -5.27
N ASP A 330 7.47 -25.02 -4.85
CA ASP A 330 7.74 -25.61 -3.53
C ASP A 330 9.20 -26.08 -3.41
N ASP A 331 9.78 -26.68 -4.46
CA ASP A 331 11.20 -27.08 -4.49
C ASP A 331 12.13 -25.85 -4.39
N VAL A 332 11.78 -24.72 -5.03
CA VAL A 332 12.57 -23.48 -4.91
C VAL A 332 12.44 -22.86 -3.52
N VAL A 333 11.24 -22.92 -2.92
CA VAL A 333 11.04 -22.50 -1.51
C VAL A 333 11.93 -23.32 -0.60
N GLU A 334 11.91 -24.65 -0.71
CA GLU A 334 12.76 -25.53 0.11
C GLU A 334 14.24 -25.14 -0.02
N PHE A 335 14.69 -24.87 -1.25
CA PHE A 335 16.06 -24.41 -1.49
C PHE A 335 16.39 -23.07 -0.82
N VAL A 336 15.51 -22.08 -0.95
CA VAL A 336 15.73 -20.74 -0.37
C VAL A 336 15.66 -20.78 1.16
N ASP A 337 14.72 -21.53 1.72
CA ASP A 337 14.56 -21.69 3.18
C ASP A 337 15.75 -22.45 3.78
N PHE A 338 16.23 -23.51 3.13
CA PHE A 338 17.43 -24.24 3.56
C PHE A 338 18.67 -23.34 3.64
N ASN A 339 18.75 -22.33 2.76
CA ASN A 339 19.88 -21.40 2.66
C ASN A 339 19.62 -20.03 3.29
N SER A 340 18.52 -19.84 4.03
CA SER A 340 18.02 -18.51 4.42
C SER A 340 19.03 -17.69 5.23
N GLU A 341 19.75 -18.32 6.16
CA GLU A 341 20.72 -17.65 7.02
C GLU A 341 21.96 -17.15 6.28
N ASP A 342 22.45 -17.91 5.30
CA ASP A 342 23.61 -17.53 4.49
C ASP A 342 23.24 -16.48 3.44
N LEU A 343 22.01 -16.54 2.92
CA LEU A 343 21.46 -15.50 2.04
C LEU A 343 21.27 -14.16 2.77
N ARG A 344 20.81 -14.18 4.03
CA ARG A 344 20.66 -13.00 4.89
C ARG A 344 22.00 -12.35 5.25
N LYS A 345 23.00 -13.15 5.63
CA LYS A 345 24.37 -12.64 5.95
C LYS A 345 25.00 -11.91 4.77
N LYS A 346 24.71 -12.36 3.54
CA LYS A 346 25.22 -11.73 2.31
C LYS A 346 24.39 -10.52 1.86
N GLU A 347 23.18 -10.33 2.38
CA GLU A 347 22.34 -9.14 2.13
C GLU A 347 22.84 -7.91 2.92
N GLN A 348 23.49 -8.13 4.06
CA GLN A 348 23.99 -7.07 4.94
C GLN A 348 25.39 -6.56 4.59
N ARG A 349 26.06 -7.14 3.58
CA ARG A 349 27.32 -6.61 3.04
C ARG A 349 26.99 -5.65 1.89
N PRO A 350 27.46 -4.38 1.90
CA PRO A 350 27.22 -3.48 0.79
C PRO A 350 27.84 -4.06 -0.48
N PRO A 351 27.20 -3.92 -1.66
CA PRO A 351 27.79 -4.37 -2.90
C PRO A 351 28.99 -3.48 -3.22
N ASP A 352 30.19 -4.05 -3.14
CA ASP A 352 31.37 -3.47 -3.79
C ASP A 352 31.07 -3.38 -5.29
N GLY A 353 30.88 -2.15 -5.76
CA GLY A 353 30.96 -1.70 -7.14
C GLY A 353 30.47 -2.67 -8.21
N ALA A 354 29.18 -2.62 -8.53
CA ALA A 354 28.69 -3.09 -9.83
C ALA A 354 27.81 -2.01 -10.46
N VAL A 355 28.45 -1.18 -11.28
CA VAL A 355 27.82 -0.33 -12.29
C VAL A 355 27.17 -1.26 -13.31
N PHE A 356 25.84 -1.29 -13.37
CA PHE A 356 25.13 -1.90 -14.50
C PHE A 356 25.05 -0.87 -15.64
N ARG A 357 25.62 -1.24 -16.79
CA ARG A 357 25.31 -0.65 -18.10
C ARG A 357 24.06 -1.31 -18.67
#